data_AF-A0A530GGP4-F1
#
_entry.id   AF-A0A530GGP4-F1
#
_cell.length_a   1.000
_cell.length_b   1.000
_cell.length_c   1.000
_cell.angle_alpha   90.00
_cell.angle_beta   90.00
_cell.angle_gamma   90.00
#
_symmetry.space_group_name_H-M   'P 1'
#
loop_
_entity.id
_entity.type
_entity.pdbx_description
1 polymer ?
#
loop_
_entity_poly.entity_id
_entity_poly.type
_entity_poly.pdbx_seq_one_letter_code
_entity_poly.pdbx_strand_id
1 'polypeptide(L)'
;KDGVEDIKVVGLRRKIAEKMSLAKSRIPHITYVEEIDVSALEELRATLNKEKRADRPKLTLLPFLMRAMVKAIAEQPNLNSLFDDEAGIIHQHEGIHIGIAAQTPNGLVVPVVKHAEARDLW
;
A
#
# COMPACT_ATOMS: atom_id res chain seq x y z
N LYS A 1 26.79 14.13 28.95
CA LYS A 1 27.65 13.76 27.79
C LYS A 1 27.00 14.48 26.63
N ASP A 2 27.54 15.65 26.30
CA ASP A 2 26.82 16.63 25.48
C ASP A 2 27.44 16.64 24.07
N GLY A 3 27.74 15.43 23.57
CA GLY A 3 28.32 15.25 22.26
C GLY A 3 27.23 15.24 21.20
N VAL A 4 27.39 16.06 20.17
CA VAL A 4 26.56 16.04 18.96
C VAL A 4 27.37 15.34 17.86
N GLU A 5 26.75 14.37 17.20
CA GLU A 5 27.30 13.69 16.02
C GLU A 5 26.48 14.09 14.78
N ASP A 6 27.15 14.72 13.81
CA ASP A 6 26.52 15.16 12.57
C ASP A 6 26.51 14.03 11.53
N ILE A 7 25.32 13.48 11.25
CA ILE A 7 25.13 12.44 10.23
C ILE A 7 24.44 13.05 9.00
N LYS A 8 25.14 13.06 7.87
CA LYS A 8 24.57 13.55 6.60
C LYS A 8 23.50 12.60 6.06
N VAL A 9 22.35 13.16 5.69
CA VAL A 9 21.27 12.42 5.01
C VAL A 9 21.49 12.46 3.50
N VAL A 10 21.72 11.30 2.89
CA VAL A 10 22.00 11.16 1.45
C VAL A 10 21.12 10.10 0.78
N GLY A 11 21.06 10.12 -0.55
CA GLY A 11 20.41 9.08 -1.36
C GLY A 11 18.92 8.88 -1.03
N LEU A 12 18.54 7.62 -0.79
CA LEU A 12 17.15 7.22 -0.57
C LEU A 12 16.51 7.91 0.64
N ARG A 13 17.25 8.06 1.75
CA ARG A 13 16.74 8.71 2.97
C ARG A 13 16.38 10.18 2.73
N ARG A 14 17.18 10.89 1.92
CA ARG A 14 16.89 12.27 1.52
C ARG A 14 15.60 12.34 0.69
N LYS A 15 15.44 11.43 -0.28
CA LYS A 15 14.23 11.39 -1.12
C LYS A 15 12.97 11.05 -0.33
N ILE A 16 13.04 10.15 0.65
CA ILE A 16 11.94 9.85 1.55
C ILE A 16 11.55 11.11 2.33
N ALA A 17 12.53 11.81 2.92
CA ALA A 17 12.27 13.05 3.67
C ALA A 17 11.60 14.13 2.80
N GLU A 18 12.11 14.36 1.58
CA GLU A 18 11.52 15.30 0.61
C GLU A 18 10.06 14.94 0.30
N LYS A 19 9.76 13.67 0.03
CA LYS A 19 8.40 13.20 -0.31
C LYS A 19 7.43 13.26 0.86
N MET A 20 7.87 12.93 2.08
CA MET A 20 7.04 13.02 3.28
C MET A 20 6.71 14.47 3.65
N SER A 21 7.68 15.39 3.53
CA SER A 21 7.44 16.82 3.75
C SER A 21 6.44 17.38 2.73
N LEU A 22 6.57 17.02 1.45
CA LEU A 22 5.61 17.40 0.42
C LEU A 22 4.20 16.87 0.71
N ALA A 23 4.08 15.58 1.06
CA ALA A 23 2.79 14.98 1.37
C ALA A 23 2.11 15.69 2.56
N LYS A 24 2.84 15.95 3.65
CA LYS A 24 2.27 16.63 4.82
C LYS A 24 1.93 18.10 4.62
N SER A 25 2.61 18.79 3.73
CA SER A 25 2.31 20.19 3.44
C SER A 25 1.12 20.36 2.49
N ARG A 26 0.92 19.44 1.54
CA ARG A 26 -0.16 19.54 0.54
C ARG A 26 -1.47 18.87 0.94
N ILE A 27 -1.42 17.75 1.66
CA ILE A 27 -2.62 16.95 1.91
C ILE A 27 -3.16 17.24 3.32
N PRO A 28 -4.44 17.68 3.46
CA PRO A 28 -5.09 17.75 4.77
C PRO A 28 -5.45 16.32 5.23
N HIS A 29 -4.64 15.76 6.13
CA HIS A 29 -4.82 14.36 6.54
C HIS A 29 -5.88 14.22 7.62
N ILE A 30 -6.79 13.28 7.39
CA ILE A 30 -7.65 12.68 8.42
C ILE A 30 -7.32 11.19 8.50
N THR A 31 -7.27 10.64 9.70
CA THR A 31 -7.10 9.21 9.92
C THR A 31 -8.36 8.69 10.59
N TYR A 32 -9.01 7.73 9.94
CA TYR A 32 -10.09 6.93 10.52
C TYR A 32 -9.54 5.55 10.86
N VAL A 33 -9.91 5.02 12.02
CA VAL A 33 -9.44 3.73 12.52
C VAL A 33 -10.65 2.89 12.87
N GLU A 34 -10.67 1.66 12.37
CA GLU A 34 -11.72 0.68 12.62
C GLU A 34 -11.06 -0.70 12.81
N GLU A 35 -11.70 -1.54 13.62
CA GLU A 35 -11.29 -2.92 13.85
C GLU A 35 -12.21 -3.85 13.06
N ILE A 36 -11.63 -4.82 12.35
CA ILE A 36 -12.36 -5.78 11.53
C ILE A 36 -11.99 -7.18 12.01
N ASP A 37 -13.00 -7.97 12.38
CA ASP A 37 -12.81 -9.38 12.67
C ASP A 37 -12.48 -10.15 11.38
N VAL A 38 -11.29 -10.73 11.34
CA VAL A 38 -10.77 -11.51 10.21
C VAL A 38 -10.69 -13.01 10.52
N SER A 39 -11.37 -13.50 11.57
CA SER A 39 -11.31 -14.91 12.01
C SER A 39 -11.66 -15.88 10.88
N ALA A 40 -12.78 -15.66 10.19
CA ALA A 40 -13.20 -16.51 9.06
C ALA A 40 -12.21 -16.45 7.87
N LEU A 41 -11.58 -15.28 7.66
CA LEU A 41 -10.56 -15.11 6.63
C LEU A 41 -9.28 -15.88 6.97
N GLU A 42 -8.87 -15.87 8.25
CA GLU A 42 -7.73 -16.62 8.74
C GLU A 42 -7.94 -18.13 8.64
N GLU A 43 -9.14 -18.62 8.96
CA GLU A 43 -9.52 -20.02 8.76
C GLU A 43 -9.44 -20.42 7.28
N LEU A 44 -10.01 -19.60 6.38
CA LEU A 44 -9.93 -19.82 4.94
C LEU A 44 -8.47 -19.85 4.46
N ARG A 45 -7.66 -18.88 4.89
CA ARG A 45 -6.23 -18.80 4.55
C ARG A 45 -5.47 -20.02 5.03
N ALA A 46 -5.79 -20.55 6.22
CA ALA A 46 -5.18 -21.76 6.75
C ALA A 46 -5.55 -22.99 5.91
N THR A 47 -6.83 -23.15 5.56
CA THR A 47 -7.32 -24.25 4.71
C THR A 47 -6.67 -24.22 3.32
N LEU A 48 -6.68 -23.06 2.65
CA LEU A 48 -6.05 -22.90 1.33
C LEU A 48 -4.55 -23.18 1.34
N ASN A 49 -3.85 -22.85 2.43
CA ASN A 49 -2.43 -23.15 2.56
C ASN A 49 -2.14 -24.63 2.87
N LYS A 50 -3.07 -25.35 3.52
CA LYS A 50 -2.94 -26.80 3.76
C LYS A 50 -3.14 -27.60 2.47
N GLU A 51 -4.10 -27.19 1.65
CA GLU A 51 -4.46 -27.86 0.40
C GLU A 51 -3.61 -27.40 -0.80
N LYS A 52 -2.63 -26.51 -0.57
CA LYS A 52 -1.86 -25.92 -1.66
C LYS A 52 -1.01 -26.97 -2.38
N ARG A 53 -0.94 -26.86 -3.70
CA ARG A 53 0.03 -27.58 -4.52
C ARG A 53 1.44 -27.06 -4.24
N ALA A 54 2.45 -27.92 -4.38
CA ALA A 54 3.84 -27.61 -4.06
C ALA A 54 4.43 -26.44 -4.88
N ASP A 55 3.87 -26.17 -6.06
CA ASP A 55 4.25 -25.08 -6.96
C ASP A 55 3.66 -23.71 -6.57
N ARG A 56 2.74 -23.66 -5.59
CA ARG A 56 2.11 -22.39 -5.18
C ARG A 56 2.81 -21.73 -3.99
N PRO A 57 3.05 -20.40 -4.06
CA PRO A 57 3.55 -19.66 -2.92
C PRO A 57 2.58 -19.74 -1.74
N LYS A 58 3.11 -19.55 -0.53
CA LYS A 58 2.28 -19.50 0.68
C LYS A 58 1.44 -18.22 0.67
N LEU A 59 0.14 -18.35 0.87
CA LEU A 59 -0.76 -17.21 0.99
C LEU A 59 -0.61 -16.55 2.37
N THR A 60 -0.31 -15.25 2.34
CA THR A 60 -0.39 -14.35 3.50
C THR A 60 -1.74 -13.62 3.49
N LEU A 61 -1.98 -12.71 4.44
CA LEU A 61 -3.16 -11.85 4.44
C LEU A 61 -3.17 -10.82 3.30
N LEU A 62 -1.99 -10.40 2.82
CA LEU A 62 -1.88 -9.28 1.87
C LEU A 62 -2.68 -9.49 0.57
N PRO A 63 -2.62 -10.65 -0.12
CA PRO A 63 -3.43 -10.87 -1.33
C PRO A 63 -4.94 -10.76 -1.08
N PHE A 64 -5.43 -11.20 0.09
CA PHE A 64 -6.84 -11.08 0.45
C PHE A 64 -7.23 -9.62 0.67
N LEU A 65 -6.41 -8.85 1.39
CA LEU A 65 -6.63 -7.42 1.59
C LEU A 65 -6.59 -6.66 0.27
N MET A 66 -5.64 -6.97 -0.61
CA MET A 66 -5.59 -6.39 -1.96
C MET A 66 -6.87 -6.68 -2.74
N ARG A 67 -7.38 -7.92 -2.68
CA ARG A 67 -8.63 -8.29 -3.36
C ARG A 67 -9.84 -7.56 -2.77
N ALA A 68 -9.88 -7.37 -1.45
CA ALA A 68 -10.91 -6.57 -0.80
C ALA A 68 -10.85 -5.10 -1.24
N MET A 69 -9.65 -4.51 -1.28
CA MET A 69 -9.44 -3.14 -1.75
C MET A 69 -9.86 -2.95 -3.21
N VAL A 70 -9.53 -3.89 -4.10
CA VAL A 70 -9.97 -3.86 -5.51
C VAL A 70 -11.50 -3.75 -5.60
N LYS A 71 -12.23 -4.55 -4.81
CA LYS A 71 -13.70 -4.50 -4.80
C LYS A 71 -14.22 -3.18 -4.25
N ALA A 72 -13.69 -2.72 -3.12
CA ALA A 72 -14.10 -1.47 -2.49
C ALA A 72 -13.84 -0.26 -3.40
N ILE A 73 -12.68 -0.23 -4.08
CA ILE A 73 -12.33 0.84 -5.03
C ILE A 73 -13.24 0.81 -6.26
N ALA A 74 -13.62 -0.37 -6.76
CA ALA A 74 -14.54 -0.47 -7.88
C ALA A 74 -15.93 0.10 -7.54
N GLU A 75 -16.38 -0.05 -6.30
CA GLU A 75 -17.64 0.53 -5.79
C GLU A 75 -17.52 2.02 -5.45
N GLN A 76 -16.31 2.48 -5.11
CA GLN A 76 -16.01 3.87 -4.74
C GLN A 76 -14.87 4.43 -5.60
N PRO A 77 -15.11 4.67 -6.91
CA PRO A 77 -14.03 5.01 -7.83
C PRO A 77 -13.39 6.38 -7.57
N ASN A 78 -13.98 7.22 -6.71
CA ASN A 78 -13.35 8.46 -6.23
C ASN A 78 -12.07 8.22 -5.42
N LEU A 79 -11.91 7.01 -4.84
CA LEU A 79 -10.72 6.63 -4.08
C LEU A 79 -9.50 6.39 -4.98
N ASN A 80 -9.70 6.09 -6.27
CA ASN A 80 -8.63 5.86 -7.25
C ASN A 80 -8.41 7.07 -8.14
N SER A 81 -8.35 8.25 -7.53
CA SER A 81 -8.24 9.52 -8.22
C SER A 81 -7.05 10.35 -7.72
N LEU A 82 -6.46 11.13 -8.62
CA LEU A 82 -5.42 12.12 -8.31
C LEU A 82 -5.99 13.52 -8.47
N PHE A 83 -5.87 14.33 -7.43
CA PHE A 83 -6.17 15.76 -7.52
C PHE A 83 -4.92 16.51 -8.02
N ASP A 84 -5.07 17.25 -9.11
CA ASP A 84 -4.06 18.15 -9.64
C ASP A 84 -4.35 19.57 -9.15
N ASP A 85 -3.58 20.03 -8.17
CA ASP A 85 -3.70 21.37 -7.57
C ASP A 85 -3.45 22.49 -8.61
N GLU A 86 -2.58 22.25 -9.60
CA GLU A 86 -2.14 23.28 -10.55
C GLU A 86 -3.17 23.48 -11.66
N ALA A 87 -3.74 22.37 -12.15
CA ALA A 87 -4.79 22.40 -13.16
C ALA A 87 -6.21 22.50 -12.58
N GLY A 88 -6.39 22.27 -11.27
CA GLY A 88 -7.69 22.31 -10.60
C GLY A 88 -8.64 21.20 -11.02
N ILE A 89 -8.11 20.04 -11.40
CA ILE A 89 -8.88 18.90 -11.93
C ILE A 89 -8.63 17.61 -11.15
N ILE A 90 -9.54 16.65 -11.30
CA ILE A 90 -9.42 15.30 -10.74
C ILE A 90 -9.21 14.32 -11.89
N HIS A 91 -8.09 13.60 -11.85
CA HIS A 91 -7.83 12.46 -12.72
C HIS A 91 -8.34 11.19 -12.07
N GLN A 92 -9.43 10.64 -12.58
CA GLN A 92 -9.96 9.37 -12.12
C GLN A 92 -9.41 8.23 -12.97
N HIS A 93 -8.88 7.18 -12.33
CA HIS A 93 -8.24 6.06 -13.00
C HIS A 93 -9.12 4.81 -12.97
N GLU A 94 -9.27 4.15 -14.13
CA GLU A 94 -9.97 2.86 -14.23
C GLU A 94 -9.09 1.69 -13.75
N GLY A 95 -7.81 1.71 -14.09
CA GLY A 95 -6.86 0.67 -13.68
C GLY A 95 -6.54 0.76 -12.18
N ILE A 96 -6.58 -0.37 -11.48
CA ILE A 96 -6.32 -0.43 -10.04
C ILE A 96 -4.89 -0.95 -9.84
N HIS A 97 -4.02 -0.10 -9.30
CA HIS A 97 -2.63 -0.43 -9.01
C HIS A 97 -2.37 -0.26 -7.53
N ILE A 98 -1.92 -1.32 -6.86
CA ILE A 98 -1.75 -1.32 -5.41
C ILE A 98 -0.27 -1.33 -5.05
N GLY A 99 0.16 -0.30 -4.33
CA GLY A 99 1.49 -0.20 -3.73
C GLY A 99 1.55 -0.94 -2.38
N ILE A 100 2.63 -1.66 -2.12
CA ILE A 100 2.86 -2.33 -0.83
C ILE A 100 4.09 -1.72 -0.18
N ALA A 101 3.93 -1.10 0.99
CA ALA A 101 5.05 -0.56 1.76
C ALA A 101 5.91 -1.69 2.33
N ALA A 102 7.19 -1.73 1.95
CA ALA A 102 8.16 -2.70 2.43
C ALA A 102 9.40 -2.00 2.99
N GLN A 103 9.75 -2.31 4.24
CA GLN A 103 10.96 -1.83 4.87
C GLN A 103 12.15 -2.71 4.45
N THR A 104 13.17 -2.09 3.84
CA THR A 104 14.44 -2.76 3.49
C THR A 104 15.59 -2.20 4.33
N PRO A 105 16.78 -2.84 4.34
CA PRO A 105 17.97 -2.27 4.98
C PRO A 105 18.34 -0.88 4.46
N ASN A 106 18.03 -0.60 3.18
CA ASN A 106 18.33 0.68 2.55
C ASN A 106 17.28 1.76 2.82
N GLY A 107 16.07 1.37 3.26
CA GLY A 107 14.95 2.26 3.54
C GLY A 107 13.60 1.71 3.09
N LEU A 108 12.57 2.57 3.18
CA LEU A 108 11.23 2.26 2.71
C LEU A 108 11.18 2.21 1.18
N VAL A 109 10.63 1.13 0.63
CA VAL A 109 10.31 1.00 -0.80
C VAL A 109 8.84 0.60 -0.95
N VAL A 110 8.23 0.99 -2.07
CA VAL A 110 6.82 0.68 -2.37
C VAL A 110 6.72 0.03 -3.76
N PRO A 111 6.92 -1.30 -3.87
CA PRO A 111 6.58 -2.03 -5.10
C PRO A 111 5.10 -1.90 -5.42
N VAL A 112 4.79 -1.83 -6.73
CA VAL A 112 3.43 -1.68 -7.24
C VAL A 112 3.01 -2.95 -7.96
N VAL A 113 1.90 -3.54 -7.51
CA VAL A 113 1.21 -4.60 -8.25
C VAL A 113 0.28 -3.94 -9.26
N LYS A 114 0.65 -4.05 -10.53
CA LYS A 114 -0.13 -3.49 -11.64
C LYS A 114 -1.31 -4.40 -11.99
N HIS A 115 -2.41 -3.76 -12.37
CA HIS A 115 -3.67 -4.38 -12.74
C HIS A 115 -4.16 -5.38 -11.70
N ALA A 116 -4.21 -4.96 -10.43
CA ALA A 116 -4.61 -5.82 -9.31
C ALA A 116 -6.04 -6.36 -9.50
N GLU A 117 -6.90 -5.64 -10.22
CA GLU A 117 -8.24 -6.05 -10.63
C GLU A 117 -8.26 -7.36 -11.43
N ALA A 118 -7.24 -7.55 -12.27
CA ALA A 118 -7.09 -8.69 -13.15
C ALA A 118 -6.25 -9.84 -12.55
N ARG A 119 -5.86 -9.73 -11.27
CA ARG A 119 -5.10 -10.78 -10.57
C ARG A 119 -6.01 -11.63 -9.69
N ASP A 120 -5.60 -12.89 -9.49
CA ASP A 120 -6.16 -13.77 -8.48
C ASP A 120 -5.35 -13.69 -7.17
N LEU A 121 -5.58 -14.63 -6.24
CA LEU A 121 -4.93 -14.62 -4.92
C LEU A 121 -3.46 -15.08 -4.94
N TRP A 122 -2.99 -15.75 -6.01
CA TRP A 122 -1.66 -16.35 -6.10
C TRP A 122 -0.69 -15.57 -7.00
#